data_AF-A0A4Y9MB44-F1
#
_entry.id   AF-A0A4Y9MB44-F1
#
_cell.length_a   1.000
_cell.length_b   1.000
_cell.length_c   1.000
_cell.angle_alpha   90.00
_cell.angle_beta   90.00
_cell.angle_gamma   90.00
#
_symmetry.space_group_name_H-M   'P 1'
#
loop_
_entity.id
_entity.type
_entity.pdbx_description
1 polymer ?
#
loop_
_entity_poly.entity_id
_entity_poly.type
_entity_poly.pdbx_seq_one_letter_code
_entity_poly.pdbx_strand_id
1 'polypeptide(L)'
;MVFTAGARPIDAGGGTVSVGDVAGQARQVMVNLAAALEAAGATLRDVLRTTVYVATTDRADLLAAAEVVREALGTHLAPSTLVGVTVLAGPDQLVEVEAVAVRDSWQEPGPPDDAATLDE
;
A
#
# COMPACT_ATOMS: atom_id res chain seq x y z
N MET A 1 11.38 -2.79 8.15
CA MET A 1 10.40 -2.98 7.05
C MET A 1 9.00 -2.87 7.64
N VAL A 2 8.06 -2.36 6.86
CA VAL A 2 6.64 -2.24 7.21
C VAL A 2 5.85 -3.10 6.24
N PHE A 3 5.00 -3.97 6.77
CA PHE A 3 4.03 -4.75 6.01
C PHE A 3 2.66 -4.24 6.41
N THR A 4 1.91 -3.68 5.46
CA THR A 4 0.57 -3.19 5.76
C THR A 4 -0.43 -4.34 5.65
N ALA A 5 -1.53 -4.27 6.40
CA ALA A 5 -2.74 -4.95 5.98
C ALA A 5 -3.26 -4.35 4.66
N GLY A 6 -4.23 -5.01 4.02
CA GLY A 6 -4.96 -4.43 2.88
C GLY A 6 -5.72 -3.18 3.31
N ALA A 7 -5.35 -2.03 2.74
CA ALA A 7 -6.05 -0.78 2.94
C ALA A 7 -7.39 -0.82 2.18
N ARG A 8 -8.47 -0.43 2.88
CA ARG A 8 -9.85 -0.51 2.40
C ARG A 8 -10.44 0.89 2.17
N PRO A 9 -11.47 1.04 1.32
CA PRO A 9 -12.11 2.32 1.01
C PRO A 9 -13.14 2.69 2.09
N ILE A 10 -12.72 2.77 3.35
CA ILE A 10 -13.60 3.10 4.48
C ILE A 10 -13.32 4.51 5.00
N ASP A 11 -14.35 5.18 5.51
CA ASP A 11 -14.22 6.42 6.26
C ASP A 11 -13.85 6.17 7.74
N ALA A 12 -13.72 7.25 8.51
CA ALA A 12 -13.42 7.16 9.95
C ALA A 12 -14.51 6.49 10.79
N GLY A 13 -15.75 6.40 10.27
CA GLY A 13 -16.85 5.65 10.86
C GLY A 13 -16.86 4.17 10.49
N GLY A 14 -15.95 3.74 9.60
CA GLY A 14 -15.85 2.37 9.10
C GLY A 14 -16.78 2.06 7.94
N GLY A 15 -17.49 3.06 7.40
CA GLY A 15 -18.38 2.88 6.25
C GLY A 15 -17.63 2.90 4.92
N THR A 16 -17.98 2.01 4.00
CA THR A 16 -17.43 2.01 2.64
C THR A 16 -17.84 3.29 1.91
N VAL A 17 -16.87 4.04 1.39
CA VAL A 17 -17.11 5.26 0.62
C VAL A 17 -17.18 4.96 -0.88
N SER A 18 -17.73 5.89 -1.67
CA SER A 18 -17.75 5.78 -3.15
C SER A 18 -18.33 4.44 -3.63
N VAL A 19 -19.45 4.01 -3.07
CA VAL A 19 -20.14 2.75 -3.45
C VAL A 19 -20.41 2.75 -4.96
N GLY A 20 -19.92 1.72 -5.66
CA GLY A 20 -20.04 1.57 -7.10
C GLY A 20 -19.03 2.37 -7.95
N ASP A 21 -18.15 3.17 -7.34
CA ASP A 21 -17.11 3.95 -8.04
C ASP A 21 -15.71 3.41 -7.66
N VAL A 22 -15.13 2.60 -8.55
CA VAL A 22 -13.80 2.00 -8.40
C VAL A 22 -12.71 3.06 -8.21
N ALA A 23 -12.72 4.13 -8.99
CA ALA A 23 -11.70 5.18 -8.90
C ALA A 23 -11.85 5.98 -7.59
N GLY A 24 -13.08 6.26 -7.18
CA GLY A 24 -13.38 6.88 -5.89
C GLY A 24 -12.90 6.04 -4.71
N GLN A 25 -13.17 4.74 -4.74
CA GLN A 25 -12.66 3.81 -3.73
C GLN A 25 -11.14 3.71 -3.73
N ALA A 26 -10.50 3.61 -4.89
CA ALA A 26 -9.05 3.59 -5.00
C ALA A 26 -8.40 4.84 -4.37
N ARG A 27 -9.01 6.03 -4.56
CA ARG A 27 -8.53 7.27 -3.92
C ARG A 27 -8.59 7.17 -2.40
N GLN A 28 -9.69 6.68 -1.84
CA GLN A 28 -9.81 6.50 -0.39
C GLN A 28 -8.84 5.43 0.13
N VAL A 29 -8.66 4.34 -0.60
CA VAL A 29 -7.69 3.30 -0.25
C VAL A 29 -6.28 3.88 -0.15
N MET A 30 -5.87 4.73 -1.09
CA MET A 30 -4.55 5.36 -1.04
C MET A 30 -4.39 6.36 0.11
N VAL A 31 -5.45 7.10 0.46
CA VAL A 31 -5.47 7.95 1.67
C VAL A 31 -5.27 7.10 2.93
N ASN A 32 -6.00 6.00 3.04
CA ASN A 32 -5.93 5.11 4.20
C ASN A 32 -4.59 4.37 4.28
N LEU A 33 -4.02 3.99 3.13
CA LEU A 33 -2.69 3.38 3.05
C LEU A 33 -1.61 4.37 3.51
N ALA A 34 -1.66 5.62 3.04
CA ALA A 34 -0.74 6.66 3.47
C ALA A 34 -0.79 6.87 4.98
N ALA A 35 -1.99 6.99 5.56
CA ALA A 35 -2.17 7.12 7.00
C ALA A 35 -1.61 5.92 7.79
N ALA A 36 -1.79 4.69 7.29
CA ALA A 36 -1.23 3.49 7.92
C ALA A 36 0.31 3.46 7.86
N LEU A 37 0.90 3.89 6.75
CA LEU A 37 2.36 4.03 6.61
C LEU A 37 2.89 5.12 7.55
N GLU A 38 2.24 6.27 7.61
CA GLU A 38 2.63 7.39 8.49
C GLU A 38 2.61 6.97 9.96
N ALA A 39 1.57 6.25 10.39
CA ALA A 39 1.48 5.70 11.75
C ALA A 39 2.63 4.71 12.06
N ALA A 40 3.20 4.06 11.04
CA ALA A 40 4.36 3.18 11.15
C ALA A 40 5.70 3.90 10.96
N GLY A 41 5.71 5.23 10.79
CA GLY A 41 6.91 6.03 10.56
C GLY A 41 7.51 5.83 9.16
N ALA A 42 6.67 5.57 8.17
CA ALA A 42 6.99 5.46 6.75
C ALA A 42 6.06 6.36 5.92
N THR A 43 6.35 6.50 4.64
CA THR A 43 5.56 7.28 3.67
C THR A 43 5.36 6.48 2.39
N LEU A 44 4.57 7.01 1.44
CA LEU A 44 4.42 6.40 0.12
C LEU A 44 5.75 6.32 -0.67
N ARG A 45 6.76 7.14 -0.34
CA ARG A 45 8.10 7.07 -0.95
C ARG A 45 8.95 5.91 -0.42
N ASP A 46 8.57 5.34 0.70
CA ASP A 46 9.25 4.19 1.30
C ASP A 46 8.71 2.85 0.75
N VAL A 47 7.66 2.89 -0.07
CA VAL A 47 6.98 1.70 -0.62
C VAL A 47 7.88 0.98 -1.61
N LEU A 48 8.16 -0.29 -1.36
CA LEU A 48 8.94 -1.18 -2.24
C LEU A 48 8.07 -1.90 -3.26
N ARG A 49 6.81 -2.23 -2.90
CA ARG A 49 5.83 -2.80 -3.82
C ARG A 49 4.41 -2.57 -3.33
N THR A 50 3.47 -2.64 -4.26
CA THR A 50 2.04 -2.74 -3.96
C THR A 50 1.39 -3.97 -4.59
N THR A 51 0.33 -4.47 -3.98
CA THR A 51 -0.63 -5.40 -4.60
C THR A 51 -2.00 -4.76 -4.57
N VAL A 52 -2.61 -4.60 -5.74
CA VAL A 52 -3.92 -3.97 -5.94
C VAL A 52 -4.93 -5.06 -6.31
N TYR A 53 -5.94 -5.24 -5.47
CA TYR A 53 -7.05 -6.14 -5.71
C TYR A 53 -8.28 -5.32 -6.10
N VAL A 54 -8.97 -5.73 -7.16
CA VAL A 54 -10.22 -5.10 -7.60
C VAL A 54 -11.30 -6.16 -7.77
N ALA A 55 -12.43 -6.00 -7.08
CA ALA A 55 -13.58 -6.91 -7.18
C ALA A 55 -14.37 -6.62 -8.47
N THR A 56 -13.88 -7.12 -9.60
CA THR A 56 -14.46 -6.87 -10.92
C THR A 56 -14.02 -7.94 -11.92
N THR A 57 -14.81 -8.13 -12.96
CA THR A 57 -14.41 -8.86 -14.18
C THR A 57 -14.12 -7.92 -15.35
N ASP A 58 -14.34 -6.62 -15.19
CA ASP A 58 -14.09 -5.62 -16.22
C ASP A 58 -12.63 -5.13 -16.18
N ARG A 59 -11.98 -5.08 -17.34
CA ARG A 59 -10.63 -4.56 -17.48
C ARG A 59 -10.57 -3.04 -17.30
N ALA A 60 -11.63 -2.31 -17.64
CA ALA A 60 -11.68 -0.86 -17.47
C ALA A 60 -11.56 -0.46 -16.00
N ASP A 61 -12.27 -1.17 -15.12
CA ASP A 61 -12.20 -0.98 -13.66
C ASP A 61 -10.80 -1.24 -13.12
N LEU A 62 -10.15 -2.33 -13.57
CA LEU A 62 -8.77 -2.65 -13.20
C LEU A 62 -7.83 -1.48 -13.54
N LEU A 63 -7.93 -0.95 -14.77
CA LEU A 63 -7.11 0.17 -15.21
C LEU A 63 -7.44 1.46 -14.46
N ALA A 64 -8.70 1.71 -14.11
CA ALA A 64 -9.11 2.86 -13.32
C ALA A 64 -8.49 2.85 -11.91
N ALA A 65 -8.48 1.70 -11.23
CA ALA A 65 -7.81 1.56 -9.94
C ALA A 65 -6.28 1.72 -10.06
N ALA A 66 -5.67 1.07 -11.06
CA ALA A 66 -4.23 1.13 -11.28
C ALA A 66 -3.75 2.56 -11.55
N GLU A 67 -4.52 3.34 -12.31
CA GLU A 67 -4.18 4.74 -12.61
C GLU A 67 -4.17 5.60 -11.34
N VAL A 68 -5.17 5.45 -10.46
CA VAL A 68 -5.21 6.17 -9.18
C VAL A 68 -4.04 5.80 -8.28
N VAL A 69 -3.69 4.50 -8.20
CA VAL A 69 -2.52 4.05 -7.42
C VAL A 69 -1.23 4.63 -7.99
N ARG A 70 -1.09 4.64 -9.32
CA ARG A 70 0.06 5.22 -10.02
C ARG A 70 0.20 6.72 -9.74
N GLU A 71 -0.90 7.46 -9.83
CA GLU A 71 -0.95 8.90 -9.50
C GLU A 71 -0.53 9.17 -8.05
N ALA A 72 -1.04 8.38 -7.11
CA ALA A 72 -0.70 8.52 -5.68
C ALA A 72 0.77 8.21 -5.38
N LEU A 73 1.39 7.25 -6.08
CA LEU A 73 2.83 6.95 -5.95
C LEU A 73 3.72 8.00 -6.65
N GLY A 74 3.16 8.84 -7.51
CA GLY A 74 3.88 9.90 -8.21
C GLY A 74 5.10 9.38 -8.99
N THR A 75 6.26 9.99 -8.80
CA THR A 75 7.50 9.62 -9.50
C THR A 75 8.23 8.42 -8.92
N HIS A 76 7.85 7.95 -7.72
CA HIS A 76 8.51 6.80 -7.06
C HIS A 76 8.24 5.49 -7.81
N LEU A 77 7.05 5.37 -8.43
CA LEU A 77 6.63 4.28 -9.32
C LEU A 77 7.06 2.88 -8.84
N ALA A 78 6.78 2.58 -7.56
CA ALA A 78 7.08 1.27 -6.99
C ALA A 78 6.41 0.15 -7.81
N PRO A 79 7.06 -1.01 -7.98
CA PRO A 79 6.46 -2.18 -8.61
C PRO A 79 5.07 -2.49 -8.06
N SER A 80 4.12 -2.78 -8.96
CA SER A 80 2.72 -3.05 -8.59
C SER A 80 2.20 -4.29 -9.30
N THR A 81 1.47 -5.12 -8.57
CA THR A 81 0.67 -6.22 -9.13
C THR A 81 -0.80 -5.86 -9.08
N LEU A 82 -1.50 -6.01 -10.20
CA LEU A 82 -2.94 -5.72 -10.32
C LEU A 82 -3.70 -7.02 -10.57
N VAL A 83 -4.71 -7.30 -9.74
CA VAL A 83 -5.46 -8.56 -9.77
C VAL A 83 -6.96 -8.29 -9.70
N GLY A 84 -7.70 -8.83 -10.68
CA GLY A 84 -9.16 -8.93 -10.58
C GLY A 84 -9.54 -10.11 -9.68
N VAL A 85 -10.40 -9.86 -8.70
CA VAL A 85 -10.91 -10.87 -7.76
C VAL A 85 -12.43 -10.92 -7.84
N THR A 86 -13.03 -12.02 -7.37
CA THR A 86 -14.49 -12.19 -7.40
C THR A 86 -15.20 -11.40 -6.30
N VAL A 87 -14.54 -11.18 -5.16
CA VAL A 87 -15.12 -10.51 -3.99
C VAL A 87 -14.02 -10.03 -3.03
N LEU A 88 -14.29 -8.95 -2.30
CA LEU A 88 -13.47 -8.46 -1.19
C LEU A 88 -14.26 -8.59 0.13
N ALA A 89 -13.59 -8.47 1.27
CA ALA A 89 -14.18 -8.81 2.55
C ALA A 89 -15.30 -7.85 3.02
N GLY A 90 -15.23 -6.57 2.65
CA GLY A 90 -16.22 -5.56 3.05
C GLY A 90 -17.45 -5.52 2.13
N PRO A 91 -18.65 -5.20 2.67
CA PRO A 91 -19.79 -4.88 1.82
C PRO A 91 -19.48 -3.65 0.94
N ASP A 92 -19.92 -3.71 -0.31
CA ASP A 92 -19.70 -2.68 -1.33
C ASP A 92 -18.22 -2.34 -1.63
N GLN A 93 -17.29 -3.13 -1.10
CA GLN A 93 -15.85 -2.94 -1.31
C GLN A 93 -15.44 -3.47 -2.68
N LEU A 94 -14.87 -2.58 -3.49
CA LEU A 94 -14.40 -2.86 -4.85
C LEU A 94 -12.88 -2.83 -4.96
N VAL A 95 -12.17 -2.11 -4.09
CA VAL A 95 -10.70 -1.96 -4.17
C VAL A 95 -10.05 -2.29 -2.82
N GLU A 96 -8.89 -2.93 -2.86
CA GLU A 96 -7.99 -3.10 -1.71
C GLU A 96 -6.53 -2.97 -2.16
N VAL A 97 -5.69 -2.32 -1.37
CA VAL A 97 -4.26 -2.19 -1.67
C VAL A 97 -3.41 -2.59 -0.47
N GLU A 98 -2.50 -3.53 -0.67
CA GLU A 98 -1.44 -3.90 0.27
C GLU A 98 -0.12 -3.26 -0.17
N ALA A 99 0.72 -2.85 0.78
CA ALA A 99 2.09 -2.41 0.51
C ALA A 99 3.12 -3.09 1.42
N VAL A 100 4.33 -3.23 0.86
CA VAL A 100 5.56 -3.47 1.64
C VAL A 100 6.42 -2.23 1.51
N ALA A 101 6.91 -1.70 2.62
CA ALA A 101 7.76 -0.51 2.66
C ALA A 101 9.03 -0.74 3.50
N VAL A 102 10.05 0.07 3.27
CA VAL A 102 11.25 0.14 4.10
C VAL A 102 11.47 1.57 4.56
N ARG A 103 11.47 1.78 5.87
CA ARG A 103 11.75 3.10 6.44
C ARG A 103 13.16 3.51 6.06
N ASP A 104 13.34 4.75 5.63
CA ASP A 104 14.64 5.41 5.37
C ASP A 104 15.51 5.62 6.64
N SER A 105 15.22 4.90 7.72
CA SER A 105 16.04 4.91 8.94
C SER A 105 17.07 3.77 8.94
N TRP A 106 17.51 3.29 7.78
CA TRP A 106 18.60 2.31 7.74
C TRP A 106 19.87 3.00 8.25
N GLN A 107 20.29 2.59 9.44
CA GLN A 107 21.63 2.86 9.94
C GLN A 107 22.49 1.69 9.50
N GLU A 108 23.69 1.95 8.99
CA GLU A 108 24.73 0.91 8.90
C GLU A 108 24.79 0.22 10.27
N PRO A 109 24.68 -1.12 10.33
CA PRO A 109 25.00 -1.82 11.55
C PRO A 109 26.41 -1.39 11.97
N GLY A 110 26.58 -1.00 13.23
CA GLY A 110 27.93 -0.86 13.77
C GLY A 110 28.72 -2.15 13.55
N PRO A 111 30.07 -2.10 13.53
CA PRO A 111 30.87 -3.31 13.52
C PRO A 111 30.39 -4.23 14.65
N PRO A 112 30.35 -5.55 14.44
CA PRO A 112 29.87 -6.47 15.46
C PRO A 112 30.71 -6.31 16.75
N ASP A 113 30.06 -6.47 17.90
CA ASP A 113 30.66 -6.25 19.24
C ASP A 113 31.89 -7.14 19.53
N ASP A 114 32.17 -8.13 18.66
CA ASP A 114 33.29 -9.06 18.73
C ASP A 114 34.55 -8.58 17.98
N ALA A 115 34.55 -7.37 17.39
CA ALA A 115 35.75 -6.79 16.77
C ALA A 115 36.83 -6.38 17.80
N ALA A 116 36.56 -6.45 19.10
CA ALA A 116 37.56 -6.35 20.15
C ALA A 116 38.04 -7.74 20.57
N THR A 117 39.10 -8.20 19.91
CA THR A 117 40.32 -8.86 20.47
C THR A 117 40.85 -9.90 19.49
N LEU A 118 41.67 -9.44 18.55
CA LEU A 118 42.89 -10.15 18.18
C LEU A 118 44.02 -9.12 18.19
N ASP A 119 44.43 -8.74 19.41
CA ASP A 119 45.81 -8.30 19.60
C ASP A 119 46.68 -9.55 19.50
N GLU A 120 47.50 -9.56 18.44
CA GLU A 120 48.68 -10.39 18.11
C GLU A 120 48.60 -11.93 18.26
#